data_AF-A0A0G2I955-F1
#
_entry.id   AF-A0A0G2I955-F1
#
_cell.length_a   1.000
_cell.length_b   1.000
_cell.length_c   1.000
_cell.angle_alpha   90.00
_cell.angle_beta   90.00
_cell.angle_gamma   90.00
#
_symmetry.space_group_name_H-M   'P 1'
#
loop_
_entity.id
_entity.type
_entity.pdbx_description
1 polymer ?
#
loop_
_entity_poly.entity_id
_entity_poly.type
_entity_poly.pdbx_seq_one_letter_code
_entity_poly.pdbx_strand_id
1 'polypeptide(L)'
;MLGMFNYQKSSSSVVNSTLYALRTSPKGRELLGDEIYFAQKIPWIGGEMNQLHGRIDISFWVKGTKGKAKMRFRSIRNGRNGYFRTENWTLTLEDGTVVQLLDATQGDPFQTVMPGDASTDLKTSI
;
A
#
# COMPACT_ATOMS: atom_id res chain seq x y z
N MET A 1 -10.62 -22.49 -2.48
CA MET A 1 -10.92 -21.24 -3.23
C MET A 1 -10.25 -19.99 -2.64
N LEU A 2 -9.96 -19.92 -1.32
CA LEU A 2 -9.30 -18.76 -0.66
C LEU A 2 -7.94 -18.37 -1.26
N GLY A 3 -7.13 -19.35 -1.71
CA GLY A 3 -5.82 -19.09 -2.30
C GLY A 3 -5.85 -18.30 -3.61
N MET A 4 -6.87 -18.50 -4.46
CA MET A 4 -7.00 -17.78 -5.74
C MET A 4 -7.32 -16.29 -5.52
N PHE A 5 -8.23 -15.99 -4.60
CA PHE A 5 -8.54 -14.60 -4.23
C PHE A 5 -7.34 -13.92 -3.56
N ASN A 6 -6.59 -14.63 -2.71
CA ASN A 6 -5.36 -14.08 -2.16
C ASN A 6 -4.32 -13.82 -3.26
N TYR A 7 -4.15 -14.74 -4.20
CA TYR A 7 -3.25 -14.56 -5.32
C TYR A 7 -3.61 -13.30 -6.12
N GLN A 8 -4.88 -13.12 -6.47
CA GLN A 8 -5.39 -11.89 -7.13
C GLN A 8 -5.10 -10.62 -6.33
N LYS A 9 -5.28 -10.65 -5.00
CA LYS A 9 -4.92 -9.51 -4.14
C LYS A 9 -3.41 -9.26 -4.16
N SER A 10 -2.59 -10.30 -4.04
CA SER A 10 -1.13 -10.19 -4.00
C SER A 10 -0.52 -9.68 -5.30
N SER A 11 -1.15 -9.96 -6.43
CA SER A 11 -0.74 -9.45 -7.76
C SER A 11 -1.40 -8.12 -8.12
N SER A 12 -2.22 -7.54 -7.23
CA SER A 12 -2.92 -6.28 -7.50
C SER A 12 -1.97 -5.10 -7.58
N SER A 13 -2.36 -4.09 -8.37
CA SER A 13 -1.68 -2.80 -8.47
C SER A 13 -1.57 -2.09 -7.13
N VAL A 14 -2.61 -2.11 -6.28
CA VAL A 14 -2.59 -1.51 -4.94
C VAL A 14 -1.46 -2.10 -4.08
N VAL A 15 -1.34 -3.43 -4.06
CA VAL A 15 -0.28 -4.11 -3.29
C VAL A 15 1.10 -3.77 -3.86
N ASN A 16 1.26 -3.78 -5.18
CA ASN A 16 2.54 -3.44 -5.82
C ASN A 16 2.94 -1.97 -5.58
N SER A 17 2.01 -1.03 -5.70
CA SER A 17 2.25 0.40 -5.46
C SER A 17 2.61 0.67 -4.00
N THR A 18 1.90 0.06 -3.06
CA THR A 18 2.19 0.23 -1.61
C THR A 18 3.52 -0.41 -1.21
N LEU A 19 3.89 -1.55 -1.79
CA LEU A 19 5.21 -2.15 -1.60
C LEU A 19 6.33 -1.30 -2.23
N TYR A 20 6.10 -0.72 -3.41
CA TYR A 20 7.07 0.17 -4.04
C TYR A 20 7.28 1.46 -3.24
N ALA A 21 6.20 2.12 -2.80
CA ALA A 21 6.30 3.29 -1.93
C ALA A 21 7.06 2.97 -0.63
N LEU A 22 6.88 1.77 -0.09
CA LEU A 22 7.64 1.34 1.08
C LEU A 22 9.14 1.20 0.80
N ARG A 23 9.50 0.67 -0.37
CA ARG A 23 10.90 0.56 -0.82
C ARG A 23 11.58 1.91 -1.00
N THR A 24 10.83 2.96 -1.28
CA THR A 24 11.38 4.31 -1.50
C THR A 24 11.25 5.22 -0.29
N SER A 25 10.42 4.85 0.70
CA SER A 25 10.26 5.59 1.96
C SER A 25 11.57 5.65 2.75
N PRO A 26 12.06 6.86 3.12
CA PRO A 26 13.22 6.99 3.99
C PRO A 26 13.05 6.26 5.31
N LYS A 27 11.88 6.41 5.95
CA LYS A 27 11.55 5.77 7.23
C LYS A 27 11.36 4.26 7.09
N GLY A 28 10.79 3.81 5.97
CA GLY A 28 10.71 2.38 5.64
C GLY A 28 12.11 1.73 5.56
N ARG A 29 13.05 2.38 4.86
CA ARG A 29 14.45 1.93 4.75
C ARG A 29 15.23 2.03 6.06
N GLU A 30 14.96 3.06 6.86
CA GLU A 30 15.57 3.19 8.18
C GLU A 30 15.28 1.94 9.04
N LEU A 31 14.01 1.53 9.07
CA LEU A 31 13.51 0.41 9.88
C LEU A 31 13.82 -0.96 9.29
N LEU A 32 13.59 -1.17 7.99
CA LEU A 32 13.69 -2.48 7.34
C LEU A 32 14.99 -2.70 6.57
N GLY A 33 15.75 -1.65 6.31
CA GLY A 33 16.94 -1.68 5.45
C GLY A 33 16.59 -1.72 3.96
N ASP A 34 17.54 -2.25 3.19
CA ASP A 34 17.41 -2.45 1.75
C ASP A 34 16.62 -3.72 1.40
N GLU A 35 16.39 -3.91 0.09
CA GLU A 35 15.74 -5.11 -0.47
C GLU A 35 14.39 -5.43 0.19
N ILE A 36 13.52 -4.42 0.30
CA ILE A 36 12.19 -4.63 0.90
C ILE A 36 11.31 -5.44 -0.06
N TYR A 37 10.89 -6.64 0.37
CA TYR A 37 10.00 -7.54 -0.38
C TYR A 37 8.96 -8.17 0.55
N PHE A 38 8.06 -9.00 -0.01
CA PHE A 38 7.21 -9.86 0.81
C PHE A 38 8.04 -10.77 1.71
N ALA A 39 7.57 -10.97 2.95
CA ALA A 39 8.25 -11.85 3.90
C ALA A 39 8.22 -13.33 3.50
N GLN A 40 7.26 -13.71 2.65
CA GLN A 40 7.01 -15.09 2.23
C GLN A 40 6.87 -15.18 0.70
N LYS A 41 7.19 -16.34 0.12
CA LYS A 41 7.04 -16.60 -1.33
C LYS A 41 5.59 -16.48 -1.80
N ILE A 42 4.66 -16.94 -0.97
CA ILE A 42 3.22 -16.78 -1.19
C ILE A 42 2.72 -15.83 -0.09
N PRO A 43 2.66 -14.52 -0.36
CA PRO A 43 2.25 -13.55 0.66
C PRO A 43 0.76 -13.67 0.94
N TRP A 44 0.39 -13.63 2.21
CA TRP A 44 -1.01 -13.52 2.62
C TRP A 44 -1.40 -12.04 2.76
N ILE A 45 -2.38 -11.62 1.96
CA ILE A 45 -2.92 -10.27 1.96
C ILE A 45 -4.24 -10.26 2.73
N GLY A 46 -4.17 -9.84 3.99
CA GLY A 46 -5.35 -9.69 4.85
C GLY A 46 -6.11 -8.41 4.54
N GLY A 47 -7.41 -8.40 4.85
CA GLY A 47 -8.25 -7.21 4.82
C GLY A 47 -9.10 -7.01 3.55
N GLU A 48 -9.72 -5.84 3.45
CA GLU A 48 -10.63 -5.46 2.37
C GLU A 48 -9.86 -4.82 1.21
N MET A 49 -10.07 -5.35 0.00
CA MET A 49 -9.60 -4.73 -1.24
C MET A 49 -10.78 -4.58 -2.17
N ASN A 50 -11.51 -3.48 -2.00
CA ASN A 50 -12.70 -3.14 -2.78
C ASN A 50 -12.49 -1.79 -3.47
N GLN A 51 -11.59 -1.78 -4.45
CA GLN A 51 -11.25 -0.59 -5.22
C GLN A 51 -12.48 0.02 -5.91
N LEU A 52 -13.39 -0.82 -6.43
CA LEU A 52 -14.62 -0.37 -7.10
C LEU A 52 -15.46 0.54 -6.19
N HIS A 53 -15.64 0.14 -4.93
CA HIS A 53 -16.37 0.94 -3.94
C HIS A 53 -15.48 1.89 -3.15
N GLY A 54 -14.21 2.06 -3.56
CA GLY A 54 -13.31 3.01 -2.91
C GLY A 54 -12.91 2.63 -1.50
N ARG A 55 -12.88 1.34 -1.13
CA ARG A 55 -12.50 0.88 0.21
C ARG A 55 -11.32 -0.07 0.14
N ILE A 56 -10.20 0.37 0.69
CA ILE A 56 -8.97 -0.40 0.77
C ILE A 56 -8.51 -0.35 2.22
N ASP A 57 -8.39 -1.51 2.85
CA ASP A 57 -7.72 -1.68 4.15
C ASP A 57 -7.04 -3.04 4.11
N ILE A 58 -5.77 -3.03 3.71
CA ILE A 58 -4.98 -4.24 3.48
C ILE A 58 -3.80 -4.31 4.43
N SER A 59 -3.37 -5.54 4.75
CA SER A 59 -2.12 -5.75 5.46
C SER A 59 -1.40 -7.00 4.98
N PHE A 60 -0.06 -6.94 4.99
CA PHE A 60 0.79 -8.06 4.62
C PHE A 60 2.18 -7.93 5.25
N TRP A 61 2.85 -9.07 5.41
CA TRP A 61 4.20 -9.10 5.96
C TRP A 61 5.25 -8.79 4.88
N VAL A 62 6.18 -7.92 5.25
CA VAL A 62 7.34 -7.53 4.46
C VAL A 62 8.63 -7.86 5.22
N LYS A 63 9.72 -8.00 4.48
CA LYS A 63 11.07 -8.17 5.01
C LYS A 63 12.04 -7.28 4.24
N GLY A 64 13.04 -6.76 4.92
CA GLY A 64 14.24 -6.19 4.32
C GLY A 64 15.48 -6.75 5.00
N THR A 65 16.64 -6.16 4.72
CA THR A 65 17.94 -6.59 5.26
C THR A 65 18.06 -6.46 6.79
N LYS A 66 17.29 -5.56 7.43
CA LYS A 66 17.33 -5.33 8.89
C LYS A 66 16.28 -6.11 9.68
N GLY A 67 15.23 -6.62 9.04
CA GLY A 67 14.16 -7.33 9.75
C GLY A 67 12.86 -7.45 8.98
N LYS A 68 11.81 -7.79 9.71
CA LYS A 68 10.45 -7.97 9.18
C LYS A 68 9.48 -7.01 9.86
N ALA A 69 8.40 -6.70 9.16
CA ALA A 69 7.29 -5.96 9.72
C ALA A 69 6.00 -6.31 8.99
N LYS A 70 4.86 -6.07 9.65
CA LYS A 70 3.55 -6.10 9.01
C LYS A 70 3.21 -4.71 8.51
N MET A 71 3.11 -4.55 7.20
CA MET A 71 2.64 -3.30 6.60
C MET A 71 1.11 -3.29 6.61
N ARG A 72 0.51 -2.15 6.96
CA ARG A 72 -0.92 -1.89 6.78
C ARG A 72 -1.10 -0.61 5.96
N PHE A 73 -1.98 -0.69 4.98
CA PHE A 73 -2.36 0.43 4.13
C PHE A 73 -3.88 0.55 4.09
N ARG A 74 -4.40 1.75 4.38
CA ARG A 74 -5.81 2.07 4.32
C ARG A 74 -6.03 3.34 3.51
N SER A 75 -6.91 3.25 2.53
CA SER A 75 -7.31 4.37 1.69
C SER A 75 -8.80 4.30 1.39
N ILE A 76 -9.46 5.45 1.37
CA ILE A 76 -10.88 5.58 1.08
C ILE A 76 -11.12 6.59 -0.04
N ARG A 77 -12.17 6.38 -0.83
CA ARG A 77 -12.66 7.34 -1.82
C ARG A 77 -14.12 7.68 -1.55
N ASN A 78 -14.40 8.97 -1.43
CA ASN A 78 -15.77 9.46 -1.23
C ASN A 78 -16.47 9.67 -2.57
N GLY A 79 -17.56 8.93 -2.81
CA GLY A 79 -18.31 9.00 -4.07
C GLY A 79 -17.58 8.36 -5.26
N ARG A 80 -18.26 8.28 -6.41
CA ARG A 80 -17.69 7.68 -7.63
C ARG A 80 -16.58 8.52 -8.26
N ASN A 81 -16.64 9.84 -8.11
CA ASN A 81 -15.73 10.80 -8.76
C ASN A 81 -14.74 11.45 -7.78
N GLY A 82 -14.69 11.00 -6.51
CA GLY A 82 -13.73 11.53 -5.55
C GLY A 82 -12.33 10.98 -5.79
N TYR A 83 -11.32 11.61 -5.19
CA TYR A 83 -9.96 11.08 -5.15
C TYR A 83 -9.82 10.05 -4.02
N PHE A 84 -8.93 9.09 -4.21
CA PHE A 84 -8.49 8.24 -3.09
C PHE A 84 -7.71 9.09 -2.08
N ARG A 85 -8.02 8.92 -0.80
CA ARG A 85 -7.33 9.55 0.31
C ARG A 85 -6.74 8.47 1.21
N THR A 86 -5.43 8.49 1.37
CA THR A 86 -4.78 7.59 2.31
C THR A 86 -5.07 8.04 3.74
N GLU A 87 -5.61 7.12 4.55
CA GLU A 87 -5.89 7.37 5.97
C GLU A 87 -4.82 6.76 6.86
N ASN A 88 -4.27 5.61 6.48
CA ASN A 88 -3.20 4.96 7.23
C ASN A 88 -2.17 4.32 6.31
N TRP A 89 -0.90 4.47 6.70
CA TRP A 89 0.20 3.70 6.17
C TRP A 89 1.21 3.48 7.29
N THR A 90 1.26 2.25 7.80
CA THR A 90 2.03 1.90 9.01
C THR A 90 2.88 0.65 8.79
N LEU A 91 3.96 0.53 9.56
CA LEU A 91 4.63 -0.74 9.85
C LEU A 91 4.40 -1.14 11.29
N THR A 92 4.02 -2.38 11.53
CA THR A 92 4.11 -3.02 12.86
C THR A 92 5.34 -3.91 12.87
N LEU A 93 6.33 -3.55 13.69
CA LEU A 93 7.57 -4.32 13.85
C LEU A 93 7.31 -5.63 14.61
N GLU A 94 8.30 -6.53 14.63
CA GLU A 94 8.18 -7.83 15.29
C GLU A 94 7.97 -7.74 16.82
N ASP A 95 8.41 -6.65 17.44
CA ASP A 95 8.19 -6.34 18.86
C ASP A 95 6.79 -5.74 19.16
N GLY A 96 5.97 -5.54 18.11
CA GLY A 96 4.64 -4.93 18.21
C GLY A 96 4.64 -3.40 18.09
N THR A 97 5.80 -2.74 18.00
CA THR A 97 5.90 -1.29 17.81
C THR A 97 5.25 -0.90 16.48
N VAL A 98 4.30 0.04 16.54
CA VAL A 98 3.60 0.56 15.35
C VAL A 98 4.20 1.90 14.96
N VAL A 99 4.68 1.99 13.73
CA VAL A 99 5.30 3.19 13.17
C VAL A 99 4.47 3.72 12.01
N GLN A 100 4.05 4.98 12.11
CA GLN A 100 3.39 5.70 11.02
C GLN A 100 4.42 6.15 9.97
N LEU A 101 4.09 5.87 8.70
CA LEU A 101 4.89 6.22 7.52
C LEU A 101 4.33 7.40 6.72
N LEU A 102 3.03 7.72 6.84
CA LEU A 102 2.51 8.95 6.26
C LEU A 102 3.15 10.14 6.95
N ASP A 103 3.81 10.98 6.15
CA ASP A 103 4.37 12.24 6.59
C ASP A 103 3.60 13.36 5.92
N ALA A 104 2.88 14.16 6.71
CA ALA A 104 2.11 15.29 6.19
C ALA A 104 2.99 16.35 5.52
N THR A 105 4.29 16.41 5.84
CA THR A 105 5.23 17.39 5.27
C THR A 105 5.76 16.99 3.89
N GLN A 106 5.78 15.68 3.59
CA GLN A 106 6.26 15.14 2.31
C GLN A 106 5.11 14.86 1.32
N GLY A 107 3.86 15.05 1.75
CA GLY A 107 2.68 14.74 0.96
C GLY A 107 2.33 13.25 0.96
N ASP A 108 1.13 12.92 0.47
CA ASP A 108 0.69 11.54 0.34
C ASP A 108 1.28 10.92 -0.94
N PRO A 109 2.20 9.94 -0.84
CA PRO A 109 2.86 9.35 -2.01
C PRO A 109 1.91 8.55 -2.91
N PHE A 110 0.65 8.39 -2.51
CA PHE A 110 -0.35 7.63 -3.23
C PHE A 110 -1.36 8.49 -4.01
N GLN A 111 -1.32 9.82 -3.90
CA GLN A 111 -2.30 10.72 -4.56
C GLN A 111 -2.37 10.61 -6.08
N THR A 112 -1.27 10.24 -6.75
CA THR A 112 -1.21 10.15 -8.22
C THR A 112 -1.14 8.71 -8.73
N VAL A 113 -1.06 7.73 -7.83
CA VAL A 113 -0.59 6.36 -8.16
C VAL A 113 -1.67 5.30 -7.96
N MET A 114 -2.86 5.69 -7.50
CA MET A 114 -3.96 4.76 -7.25
C MET A 114 -4.79 4.52 -8.53
N PRO A 115 -4.97 3.24 -8.94
CA PRO A 115 -5.79 2.90 -10.09
C PRO A 115 -7.25 3.25 -9.81
N GLY A 116 -7.73 4.28 -10.50
CA GLY A 116 -9.02 4.92 -10.26
C GLY A 116 -8.97 6.42 -10.53
N ASP A 117 -7.76 7.01 -10.50
CA ASP A 117 -7.54 8.43 -10.77
C ASP A 117 -7.20 8.72 -12.25
N ALA A 118 -6.90 7.69 -13.05
CA ALA A 118 -6.45 7.80 -14.45
C ALA A 118 -7.58 8.07 -15.48
N SER A 119 -8.71 8.68 -15.10
CA SER A 119 -9.81 8.99 -16.03
C SER A 119 -9.99 10.46 -16.36
N THR A 120 -9.12 11.38 -15.93
CA THR A 120 -9.35 12.83 -16.13
C THR A 120 -8.31 13.56 -16.99
N ASP A 121 -7.13 12.98 -17.27
CA ASP A 121 -6.08 13.72 -17.99
C ASP A 121 -5.95 13.37 -19.50
N LEU A 122 -6.98 12.78 -20.11
CA LEU A 122 -7.03 12.51 -21.56
C LEU A 122 -7.90 13.50 -22.35
N LYS A 123 -8.13 14.70 -21.79
CA LYS A 123 -8.66 15.85 -22.54
C LYS A 123 -7.84 17.10 -22.24
N THR A 124 -6.69 17.23 -22.89
CA THR A 124 -6.20 18.46 -23.53
C THR A 124 -4.79 18.19 -24.06
N SER A 125 -4.73 17.69 -25.29
CA SER A 125 -3.69 18.10 -26.24
C SER A 125 -4.37 18.11 -27.59
N ILE A 126 -4.65 19.32 -28.03
CA ILE A 126 -5.02 19.68 -29.41
C ILE A 126 -3.78 19.45 -30.28
#